data_AF-A0A812Q4Y6-F1
#
_entry.id   AF-A0A812Q4Y6-F1
#
_cell.length_a   1.000
_cell.length_b   1.000
_cell.length_c   1.000
_cell.angle_alpha   90.00
_cell.angle_beta   90.00
_cell.angle_gamma   90.00
#
_symmetry.space_group_name_H-M   'P 1'
#
loop_
_entity.id
_entity.type
_entity.pdbx_description
1 polymer ?
#
loop_
_entity_poly.entity_id
_entity_poly.type
_entity_poly.pdbx_seq_one_letter_code
_entity_poly.pdbx_strand_id
1 'polypeptide(L)'
;MEAVQRNKEFVPPYGNNASMYVRPLLFASGQMLGLAPLASEYTFFVTVLPAGGYFGKGSEVGVKALVSTNHDRAAPKGLGAVKAAGNYAADLSPVHGAHAQGYNTTLYLDAKERKYVEEFSVCNFVGITKDGRYITPKSDTILQSTTNIMLQQLARDRGMIVEERPIDFQAEISNFKEIGMCGTAAVVVKVNSIRHGDTVYDFDDFDTMASLRSELTSIQCGELEDKHGWMKEICDAVDTSFSEEYPPPAVSLAPGMVTAEAKGTVQKMGSEAMHGLERSLLEHVVSTAQPGNPDSVIAAMDAFWNKTFQAQGAQKWNVRGQKIEEKVQESVQLKAGSAHPVRCLEMGTYCGYSALRIARNLPEGGKLLSVEKDELFAAIATKIIEFAGLDSKVKIWMGTVHSELVNITDRMERQPADFVLVDHSKERYVPDLKLLEDCGVIDKSTTVVGDVEVYPGDERLPKAIQQEISEYFSDREFALASMV
;
A
#
# COMPACT_ATOMS: atom_id res chain seq x y z
N MET A 1 4.99 8.11 11.86
CA MET A 1 3.72 8.59 12.44
C MET A 1 2.77 9.06 11.35
N GLU A 2 3.19 9.99 10.50
CA GLU A 2 2.39 10.48 9.37
C GLU A 2 1.80 9.38 8.47
N ALA A 3 2.59 8.36 8.11
CA ALA A 3 2.10 7.22 7.31
C ALA A 3 0.92 6.48 7.96
N VAL A 4 0.88 6.38 9.29
CA VAL A 4 -0.25 5.78 10.02
C VAL A 4 -1.44 6.73 10.04
N GLN A 5 -1.22 8.02 10.30
CA GLN A 5 -2.28 9.02 10.34
C GLN A 5 -3.02 9.16 9.00
N ARG A 6 -2.29 9.15 7.89
CA ARG A 6 -2.82 9.22 6.52
C ARG A 6 -3.54 7.94 6.05
N ASN A 7 -3.46 6.85 6.82
CA ASN A 7 -4.01 5.54 6.47
C ASN A 7 -4.79 4.92 7.64
N LYS A 8 -5.27 5.76 8.57
CA LYS A 8 -5.88 5.33 9.84
C LYS A 8 -7.07 4.38 9.64
N GLU A 9 -7.79 4.50 8.53
CA GLU A 9 -8.91 3.67 8.13
C GLU A 9 -8.52 2.19 7.90
N PHE A 10 -7.23 1.92 7.66
CA PHE A 10 -6.71 0.56 7.50
C PHE A 10 -6.22 -0.06 8.83
N VAL A 11 -6.29 0.66 9.94
CA VAL A 11 -6.02 0.09 11.26
C VAL A 11 -7.15 -0.90 11.60
N PRO A 12 -6.86 -2.19 11.79
CA PRO A 12 -7.89 -3.16 12.11
C PRO A 12 -8.65 -2.80 13.40
N PRO A 13 -9.96 -3.07 13.49
CA PRO A 13 -10.71 -2.82 14.71
C PRO A 13 -10.15 -3.60 15.90
N TYR A 14 -10.26 -3.00 17.08
CA TYR A 14 -9.91 -3.63 18.35
C TYR A 14 -10.63 -4.98 18.54
N GLY A 15 -9.98 -5.91 19.23
CA GLY A 15 -10.53 -7.24 19.56
C GLY A 15 -10.33 -8.33 18.48
N ASN A 16 -9.83 -7.99 17.29
CA ASN A 16 -9.65 -8.95 16.19
C ASN A 16 -8.27 -9.62 16.12
N ASN A 17 -7.40 -9.44 17.14
CA ASN A 17 -6.02 -9.93 17.15
C ASN A 17 -5.23 -9.56 15.86
N ALA A 18 -5.45 -8.32 15.41
CA ALA A 18 -4.88 -7.76 14.19
C ALA A 18 -4.33 -6.36 14.50
N SER A 19 -3.37 -5.92 13.70
CA SER A 19 -2.68 -4.63 13.85
C SER A 19 -2.39 -4.01 12.49
N MET A 20 -2.04 -2.73 12.44
CA MET A 20 -1.40 -2.15 11.26
C MET A 20 0.11 -2.33 11.39
N TYR A 21 0.70 -3.08 10.47
CA TYR A 21 2.13 -3.24 10.41
C TYR A 21 2.78 -2.10 9.63
N VAL A 22 3.80 -1.47 10.23
CA VAL A 22 4.53 -0.33 9.65
C VAL A 22 5.91 -0.81 9.19
N ARG A 23 6.25 -0.58 7.93
CA ARG A 23 7.51 -1.00 7.30
C ARG A 23 8.28 0.20 6.73
N PRO A 24 9.13 0.84 7.54
CA PRO A 24 10.13 1.77 7.03
C PRO A 24 11.20 1.01 6.23
N LEU A 25 11.58 1.53 5.06
CA LEU A 25 12.64 0.99 4.22
C LEU A 25 13.55 2.13 3.73
N LEU A 26 14.86 1.91 3.80
CA LEU A 26 15.89 2.78 3.24
C LEU A 26 16.75 1.97 2.27
N PHE A 27 16.94 2.46 1.05
CA PHE A 27 17.83 1.84 0.08
C PHE A 27 18.56 2.89 -0.77
N ALA A 28 19.73 2.52 -1.31
CA ALA A 28 20.47 3.37 -2.24
C ALA A 28 19.78 3.37 -3.61
N SER A 29 19.38 4.55 -4.10
CA SER A 29 18.64 4.73 -5.35
C SER A 29 19.44 5.42 -6.46
N GLY A 30 20.63 5.93 -6.15
CA GLY A 30 21.47 6.68 -7.09
C GLY A 30 21.98 5.85 -8.27
N GLN A 31 22.15 6.50 -9.42
CA GLN A 31 22.66 5.88 -10.64
C GLN A 31 24.15 5.53 -10.49
N MET A 32 24.45 4.26 -10.24
CA MET A 32 25.83 3.78 -10.11
C MET A 32 25.94 2.27 -10.34
N LEU A 33 26.90 1.86 -11.17
CA LEU A 33 27.18 0.44 -11.44
C LEU A 33 28.29 -0.14 -10.54
N GLY A 34 29.27 0.69 -10.17
CA GLY A 34 30.42 0.27 -9.36
C GLY A 34 30.11 0.23 -7.86
N LEU A 35 30.91 -0.53 -7.11
CA LEU A 35 30.88 -0.50 -5.65
C LEU A 35 31.49 0.83 -5.16
N ALA A 36 30.68 1.71 -4.57
CA ALA A 36 31.18 2.90 -3.90
C ALA A 36 30.90 2.85 -2.39
N PRO A 37 31.71 3.56 -1.57
CA PRO A 37 31.56 3.57 -0.12
C PRO A 37 30.20 4.12 0.35
N LEU A 38 29.66 5.11 -0.37
CA LEU A 38 28.36 5.74 -0.11
C LEU A 38 27.67 6.01 -1.45
N ALA A 39 26.34 5.86 -1.47
CA ALA A 39 25.56 6.32 -2.62
C ALA A 39 25.38 7.84 -2.55
N SER A 40 25.28 8.49 -3.71
CA SER A 40 24.94 9.92 -3.79
C SER A 40 23.47 10.20 -3.50
N GLU A 41 22.62 9.18 -3.58
CA GLU A 41 21.18 9.27 -3.39
C GLU A 41 20.65 8.01 -2.72
N TYR A 42 19.71 8.22 -1.79
CA TYR A 42 18.97 7.17 -1.10
C TYR A 42 17.48 7.51 -1.13
N THR A 43 16.65 6.48 -1.22
CA THR A 43 15.21 6.59 -1.06
C THR A 43 14.79 5.98 0.27
N PHE A 44 14.09 6.79 1.07
CA PHE A 44 13.40 6.35 2.27
C PHE A 44 11.89 6.41 2.04
N PHE A 45 11.20 5.32 2.34
CA PHE A 45 9.74 5.30 2.34
C PHE A 45 9.19 4.42 3.46
N VAL A 46 7.91 4.60 3.77
CA VAL A 46 7.20 3.83 4.80
C VAL A 46 5.95 3.25 4.19
N THR A 47 5.82 1.93 4.20
CA THR A 47 4.55 1.27 3.88
C THR A 47 3.82 0.90 5.15
N VAL A 48 2.49 0.90 5.07
CA VAL A 48 1.60 0.43 6.12
C VAL A 48 0.63 -0.57 5.52
N LEU A 49 0.34 -1.64 6.27
CA LEU A 49 -0.61 -2.65 5.84
C LEU A 49 -1.36 -3.25 7.05
N PRO A 50 -2.64 -3.59 6.91
CA PRO A 50 -3.32 -4.40 7.91
C PRO A 50 -2.66 -5.79 7.98
N ALA A 51 -2.36 -6.25 9.18
CA ALA A 51 -1.77 -7.54 9.47
C ALA A 51 -2.58 -8.25 10.56
N GLY A 52 -3.30 -9.30 10.18
CA GLY A 52 -3.89 -10.26 11.13
C GLY A 52 -2.82 -11.23 11.61
N GLY A 53 -2.97 -11.75 12.84
CA GLY A 53 -1.98 -12.60 13.50
C GLY A 53 -1.18 -13.49 12.53
N TYR A 54 0.12 -13.21 12.39
CA TYR A 54 1.01 -13.76 11.34
C TYR A 54 1.06 -15.29 11.29
N PHE A 55 0.63 -15.96 12.37
CA PHE A 55 0.59 -17.42 12.47
C PHE A 55 -0.83 -18.00 12.57
N GLY A 56 -1.90 -17.21 12.47
CA GLY A 56 -3.27 -17.69 12.68
C GLY A 56 -3.42 -18.39 14.05
N LYS A 57 -4.07 -19.57 14.08
CA LYS A 57 -4.09 -20.48 15.24
C LYS A 57 -2.69 -20.99 15.67
N GLY A 58 -1.64 -20.72 14.88
CA GLY A 58 -0.31 -21.29 14.98
C GLY A 58 0.57 -20.81 16.14
N SER A 59 0.26 -19.67 16.79
CA SER A 59 0.99 -19.28 18.02
C SER A 59 0.75 -20.25 19.18
N GLU A 60 -0.40 -20.94 19.20
CA GLU A 60 -0.72 -21.98 20.18
C GLU A 60 -0.31 -23.38 19.70
N VAL A 61 -0.41 -23.66 18.38
CA VAL A 61 0.00 -24.95 17.81
C VAL A 61 1.51 -25.16 17.94
N GLY A 62 2.30 -24.09 17.91
CA GLY A 62 3.76 -24.11 18.01
C GLY A 62 4.45 -24.58 16.73
N VAL A 63 5.78 -24.45 16.69
CA VAL A 63 6.60 -24.72 15.51
C VAL A 63 7.66 -25.78 15.76
N LYS A 64 8.02 -26.52 14.71
CA LYS A 64 9.17 -27.43 14.69
C LYS A 64 10.33 -26.74 13.97
N ALA A 65 11.48 -26.66 14.60
CA ALA A 65 12.67 -26.05 14.03
C ALA A 65 13.73 -27.10 13.64
N LEU A 66 14.49 -26.80 12.59
CA LEU A 66 15.64 -27.59 12.16
C LEU A 66 16.91 -26.75 12.34
N VAL A 67 17.94 -27.29 13.02
CA VAL A 67 19.23 -26.61 13.07
C VAL A 67 19.85 -26.56 11.68
N SER A 68 20.20 -25.36 11.21
CA SER A 68 20.88 -25.16 9.94
C SER A 68 22.36 -25.53 10.10
N THR A 69 22.77 -26.63 9.48
CA THR A 69 24.16 -27.14 9.55
C THR A 69 25.04 -26.69 8.38
N ASN A 70 24.44 -26.45 7.20
CA ASN A 70 25.15 -26.15 5.96
C ASN A 70 25.08 -24.68 5.56
N HIS A 71 24.39 -23.85 6.34
CA HIS A 71 24.22 -22.42 6.06
C HIS A 71 24.31 -21.62 7.33
N ASP A 72 24.92 -20.45 7.21
CA ASP A 72 25.07 -19.49 8.29
C ASP A 72 24.13 -18.30 8.00
N ARG A 73 23.50 -17.75 9.05
CA ARG A 73 22.63 -16.56 8.90
C ARG A 73 23.45 -15.31 8.60
N ALA A 74 24.53 -15.13 9.36
CA ALA A 74 25.41 -13.98 9.28
C ALA A 74 26.84 -14.39 9.65
N ALA A 75 27.82 -13.82 8.94
CA ALA A 75 29.22 -13.98 9.30
C ALA A 75 29.56 -13.17 10.57
N PRO A 76 30.61 -13.55 11.35
CA PRO A 76 30.96 -12.90 12.63
C PRO A 76 31.26 -11.40 12.56
N LYS A 77 31.66 -10.91 11.38
CA LYS A 77 31.91 -9.48 11.10
C LYS A 77 31.05 -8.97 9.94
N GLY A 78 29.88 -9.59 9.78
CA GLY A 78 28.93 -9.28 8.73
C GLY A 78 27.87 -8.26 9.18
N LEU A 79 26.72 -8.30 8.50
CA LEU A 79 25.61 -7.38 8.73
C LEU A 79 24.57 -7.93 9.73
N GLY A 80 24.87 -8.99 10.48
CA GLY A 80 23.88 -9.72 11.27
C GLY A 80 23.08 -8.85 12.25
N ALA A 81 23.78 -8.00 13.02
CA ALA A 81 23.13 -7.10 13.97
C ALA A 81 22.33 -5.94 13.33
N VAL A 82 22.35 -5.82 12.00
CA VAL A 82 21.62 -4.80 11.25
C VAL A 82 20.45 -5.44 10.51
N LYS A 83 19.31 -4.75 10.44
CA LYS A 83 18.13 -5.21 9.70
C LYS A 83 18.27 -5.00 8.18
N ALA A 84 19.30 -5.60 7.60
CA ALA A 84 19.65 -5.48 6.18
C ALA A 84 19.01 -6.59 5.34
N ALA A 85 18.57 -6.27 4.11
CA ALA A 85 17.94 -7.21 3.19
C ALA A 85 18.82 -8.44 2.86
N GLY A 86 20.14 -8.26 2.83
CA GLY A 86 21.08 -9.36 2.58
C GLY A 86 20.97 -10.51 3.59
N ASN A 87 20.69 -10.21 4.86
CA ASN A 87 20.50 -11.25 5.89
C ASN A 87 19.24 -12.09 5.62
N TYR A 88 18.18 -11.46 5.09
CA TYR A 88 16.95 -12.16 4.71
C TYR A 88 17.16 -13.02 3.46
N ALA A 89 17.93 -12.53 2.48
CA ALA A 89 18.22 -13.29 1.26
C ALA A 89 18.98 -14.59 1.56
N ALA A 90 19.91 -14.57 2.53
CA ALA A 90 20.66 -15.76 2.98
C ALA A 90 19.78 -16.83 3.64
N ASP A 91 18.62 -16.43 4.18
CA ASP A 91 17.71 -17.29 4.95
C ASP A 91 16.68 -18.03 4.06
N LEU A 92 16.42 -17.54 2.85
CA LEU A 92 15.38 -18.09 1.95
C LEU A 92 15.59 -19.58 1.63
N SER A 93 16.80 -19.95 1.19
CA SER A 93 17.11 -21.33 0.79
C SER A 93 17.09 -22.32 1.98
N PRO A 94 17.74 -22.01 3.13
CA PRO A 94 17.69 -22.88 4.31
C PRO A 94 16.28 -23.12 4.84
N VAL A 95 15.46 -22.06 4.95
CA VAL A 95 14.09 -22.17 5.44
C VAL A 95 13.24 -22.97 4.46
N HIS A 96 13.38 -22.76 3.16
CA HIS A 96 12.71 -23.56 2.13
C HIS A 96 13.07 -25.06 2.25
N GLY A 97 14.36 -25.37 2.46
CA GLY A 97 14.82 -26.74 2.67
C GLY A 97 14.29 -27.38 3.96
N ALA A 98 14.12 -26.59 5.03
CA ALA A 98 13.50 -27.04 6.27
C ALA A 98 12.00 -27.32 6.08
N HIS A 99 11.29 -26.45 5.35
CA HIS A 99 9.87 -26.63 5.00
C HIS A 99 9.63 -27.90 4.20
N ALA A 100 10.48 -28.19 3.21
CA ALA A 100 10.41 -29.43 2.43
C ALA A 100 10.57 -30.70 3.29
N GLN A 101 11.18 -30.59 4.47
CA GLN A 101 11.36 -31.68 5.44
C GLN A 101 10.29 -31.70 6.54
N GLY A 102 9.29 -30.82 6.49
CA GLY A 102 8.21 -30.75 7.47
C GLY A 102 8.54 -29.94 8.73
N TYR A 103 9.62 -29.16 8.73
CA TYR A 103 9.91 -28.16 9.76
C TYR A 103 9.34 -26.80 9.36
N ASN A 104 9.02 -25.95 10.31
CA ASN A 104 8.42 -24.63 10.04
C ASN A 104 9.47 -23.52 9.89
N THR A 105 10.68 -23.75 10.36
CA THR A 105 11.74 -22.72 10.44
C THR A 105 13.10 -23.36 10.70
N THR A 106 14.15 -22.56 10.66
CA THR A 106 15.54 -22.94 10.95
C THR A 106 16.00 -22.32 12.25
N LEU A 107 16.86 -23.02 12.99
CA LEU A 107 17.67 -22.45 14.07
C LEU A 107 19.11 -22.32 13.59
N TYR A 108 19.70 -21.13 13.72
CA TYR A 108 21.10 -20.88 13.41
C TYR A 108 21.96 -20.95 14.66
N LEU A 109 23.14 -21.55 14.48
CA LEU A 109 24.25 -21.44 15.42
C LEU A 109 25.26 -20.43 14.90
N ASP A 110 26.17 -20.01 15.76
CA ASP A 110 27.22 -19.06 15.41
C ASP A 110 28.07 -19.58 14.24
N ALA A 111 28.35 -18.71 13.28
CA ALA A 111 29.03 -19.10 12.04
C ALA A 111 30.49 -19.53 12.23
N LYS A 112 31.11 -19.18 13.37
CA LYS A 112 32.54 -19.39 13.62
C LYS A 112 32.83 -20.76 14.21
N GLU A 113 32.12 -21.11 15.27
CA GLU A 113 32.31 -22.32 16.07
C GLU A 113 31.19 -23.34 15.84
N ARG A 114 30.06 -22.93 15.24
CA ARG A 114 28.86 -23.75 15.01
C ARG A 114 28.37 -24.42 16.28
N LYS A 115 28.41 -23.65 17.38
CA LYS A 115 28.25 -24.17 18.73
C LYS A 115 27.22 -23.39 19.52
N TYR A 116 27.23 -22.06 19.41
CA TYR A 116 26.38 -21.20 20.22
C TYR A 116 25.08 -20.86 19.48
N VAL A 117 23.96 -20.88 20.18
CA VAL A 117 22.64 -20.50 19.65
C VAL A 117 22.65 -19.03 19.23
N GLU A 118 22.09 -18.70 18.07
CA GLU A 118 21.88 -17.31 17.64
C GLU A 118 20.39 -16.98 17.42
N GLU A 119 19.83 -17.28 16.25
CA GLU A 119 18.50 -16.85 15.86
C GLU A 119 17.70 -17.94 15.16
N PHE A 120 16.38 -17.87 15.29
CA PHE A 120 15.45 -18.67 14.50
C PHE A 120 15.07 -17.90 13.24
N SER A 121 15.73 -18.15 12.10
CA SER A 121 15.45 -17.44 10.85
C SER A 121 15.42 -15.91 11.09
N VAL A 122 14.24 -15.29 11.02
CA VAL A 122 14.02 -13.85 11.18
C VAL A 122 13.53 -13.43 12.59
N CYS A 123 13.64 -14.33 13.57
CA CYS A 123 13.20 -14.15 14.96
C CYS A 123 14.34 -14.45 15.96
N ASN A 124 14.36 -13.72 17.08
CA ASN A 124 15.29 -14.03 18.17
C ASN A 124 14.86 -15.28 18.94
N PHE A 125 15.84 -16.02 19.48
CA PHE A 125 15.62 -17.08 20.45
C PHE A 125 15.28 -16.50 21.83
N VAL A 126 14.32 -17.10 22.53
CA VAL A 126 14.05 -16.87 23.94
C VAL A 126 13.85 -18.21 24.66
N GLY A 127 14.36 -18.36 25.87
CA GLY A 127 14.30 -19.62 26.62
C GLY A 127 14.01 -19.41 28.10
N ILE A 128 13.16 -20.26 28.68
CA ILE A 128 12.97 -20.37 30.14
C ILE A 128 13.61 -21.65 30.62
N THR A 129 14.56 -21.57 31.54
CA THR A 129 15.23 -22.75 32.11
C THR A 129 14.32 -23.50 33.09
N LYS A 130 14.67 -24.74 33.39
CA LYS A 130 13.98 -25.56 34.41
C LYS A 130 13.94 -24.93 35.80
N ASP A 131 14.91 -24.07 36.14
CA ASP A 131 14.95 -23.29 37.39
C ASP A 131 14.29 -21.90 37.26
N GLY A 132 13.62 -21.60 36.14
CA GLY A 132 12.77 -20.41 35.97
C GLY A 132 13.50 -19.14 35.55
N ARG A 133 14.71 -19.23 34.97
CA ARG A 133 15.44 -18.07 34.44
C ARG A 133 15.08 -17.81 33.00
N TYR A 134 15.03 -16.53 32.63
CA TYR A 134 14.92 -16.10 31.24
C TYR A 134 16.32 -16.00 30.64
N ILE A 135 16.60 -16.74 29.57
CA ILE A 135 17.89 -16.69 28.88
C ILE A 135 17.67 -16.42 27.40
N THR A 136 18.45 -15.47 26.86
CA THR A 136 18.52 -15.16 25.44
C THR A 136 19.99 -15.11 25.00
N PRO A 137 20.33 -15.50 23.75
CA PRO A 137 21.71 -15.52 23.31
C PRO A 137 22.29 -14.11 23.17
N LYS A 138 23.61 -13.99 23.39
CA LYS A 138 24.39 -12.76 23.17
C LYS A 138 25.46 -12.99 22.11
N SER A 139 25.42 -12.21 21.03
CA SER A 139 26.45 -12.19 19.98
C SER A 139 26.35 -10.89 19.18
N ASP A 140 27.48 -10.45 18.61
CA ASP A 140 27.56 -9.26 17.74
C ASP A 140 26.88 -9.46 16.37
N THR A 141 26.42 -10.68 16.08
CA THR A 141 25.72 -11.09 14.85
C THR A 141 24.21 -11.18 15.00
N ILE A 142 23.68 -11.04 16.21
CA ILE A 142 22.25 -11.15 16.51
C ILE A 142 21.58 -9.78 16.33
N LEU A 143 20.46 -9.76 15.62
CA LEU A 143 19.65 -8.55 15.50
C LEU A 143 18.99 -8.23 16.85
N GLN A 144 19.20 -7.01 17.35
CA GLN A 144 18.59 -6.54 18.59
C GLN A 144 17.07 -6.36 18.43
N SER A 145 16.29 -7.37 18.81
CA SER A 145 14.83 -7.33 18.74
C SER A 145 14.25 -6.48 19.85
N THR A 146 13.50 -5.43 19.48
CA THR A 146 12.69 -4.66 20.43
C THR A 146 11.73 -5.55 21.22
N THR A 147 11.20 -6.61 20.59
CA THR A 147 10.29 -7.56 21.26
C THR A 147 10.99 -8.31 22.39
N ASN A 148 12.21 -8.81 22.14
CA ASN A 148 13.02 -9.49 23.14
C ASN A 148 13.39 -8.54 24.29
N ILE A 149 13.79 -7.31 23.97
CA ILE A 149 14.11 -6.28 24.97
C ILE A 149 12.92 -6.02 25.91
N MET A 150 11.70 -5.88 25.37
CA MET A 150 10.49 -5.70 26.16
C MET A 150 10.16 -6.94 27.01
N LEU A 151 10.28 -8.14 26.46
CA LEU A 151 10.04 -9.39 27.20
C LEU A 151 11.02 -9.58 28.37
N GLN A 152 12.30 -9.26 28.15
CA GLN A 152 13.31 -9.26 29.21
C GLN A 152 12.95 -8.27 30.31
N GLN A 153 12.45 -7.07 29.97
CA GLN A 153 12.02 -6.10 30.97
C GLN A 153 10.84 -6.62 31.79
N LEU A 154 9.80 -7.15 31.15
CA LEU A 154 8.65 -7.75 31.84
C LEU A 154 9.06 -8.93 32.74
N ALA A 155 10.01 -9.76 32.29
CA ALA A 155 10.55 -10.83 33.13
C ALA A 155 11.26 -10.28 34.39
N ARG A 156 12.05 -9.20 34.25
CA ARG A 156 12.69 -8.53 35.41
C ARG A 156 11.65 -7.93 36.36
N ASP A 157 10.59 -7.33 35.84
CA ASP A 157 9.52 -6.75 36.67
C ASP A 157 8.78 -7.81 37.49
N ARG A 158 8.72 -9.05 36.98
CA ARG A 158 8.21 -10.23 37.69
C ARG A 158 9.21 -10.86 38.67
N GLY A 159 10.41 -10.27 38.81
CA GLY A 159 11.46 -10.77 39.67
C GLY A 159 12.23 -11.98 39.11
N MET A 160 12.10 -12.29 37.81
CA MET A 160 12.88 -13.35 37.18
C MET A 160 14.34 -12.92 36.99
N ILE A 161 15.26 -13.89 37.05
CA ILE A 161 16.65 -13.69 36.63
C ILE A 161 16.69 -13.71 35.10
N VAL A 162 17.22 -12.64 34.50
CA VAL A 162 17.36 -12.49 33.06
C VAL A 162 18.84 -12.49 32.67
N GLU A 163 19.25 -13.43 31.84
CA GLU A 163 20.63 -13.59 31.36
C GLU A 163 20.70 -13.42 29.84
N GLU A 164 21.52 -12.47 29.38
CA GLU A 164 21.89 -12.31 27.97
C GLU A 164 23.34 -12.78 27.80
N ARG A 165 23.53 -14.01 27.31
CA ARG A 165 24.85 -14.67 27.24
C ARG A 165 24.92 -15.70 26.12
N PRO A 166 26.12 -16.14 25.69
CA PRO A 166 26.24 -17.31 24.82
C PRO A 166 25.55 -18.54 25.43
N ILE A 167 24.87 -19.32 24.59
CA ILE A 167 24.21 -20.57 24.96
C ILE A 167 24.85 -21.68 24.14
N ASP A 168 25.58 -22.58 24.80
CA ASP A 168 26.14 -23.77 24.15
C ASP A 168 25.00 -24.73 23.80
N PHE A 169 24.69 -24.87 22.50
CA PHE A 169 23.52 -25.63 22.06
C PHE A 169 23.55 -27.06 22.60
N GLN A 170 24.68 -27.76 22.47
CA GLN A 170 24.75 -29.17 22.84
C GLN A 170 24.71 -29.35 24.36
N ALA A 171 25.33 -28.45 25.13
CA ALA A 171 25.38 -28.56 26.58
C ALA A 171 24.10 -28.09 27.28
N GLU A 172 23.39 -27.10 26.72
CA GLU A 172 22.36 -26.36 27.45
C GLU A 172 20.95 -26.50 26.88
N ILE A 173 20.75 -26.92 25.62
CA ILE A 173 19.40 -26.91 25.01
C ILE A 173 18.38 -27.75 25.81
N SER A 174 18.81 -28.88 26.37
CA SER A 174 17.99 -29.77 27.20
C SER A 174 17.70 -29.22 28.61
N ASN A 175 18.33 -28.12 29.01
CA ASN A 175 18.07 -27.46 30.30
C ASN A 175 16.89 -26.47 30.22
N PHE A 176 16.46 -26.11 29.00
CA PHE A 176 15.28 -25.29 28.82
C PHE A 176 14.01 -26.09 29.08
N LYS A 177 13.10 -25.49 29.84
CA LYS A 177 11.72 -25.94 30.06
C LYS A 177 10.82 -25.48 28.92
N GLU A 178 11.00 -24.23 28.50
CA GLU A 178 10.24 -23.59 27.43
C GLU A 178 11.23 -22.95 26.44
N ILE A 179 10.99 -23.10 25.14
CA ILE A 179 11.70 -22.36 24.10
C ILE A 179 10.67 -21.66 23.22
N GLY A 180 10.95 -20.41 22.89
CA GLY A 180 10.15 -19.60 22.00
C GLY A 180 11.01 -18.86 21.01
N MET A 181 10.35 -18.34 19.99
CA MET A 181 10.92 -17.35 19.09
C MET A 181 10.09 -16.07 19.14
N CYS A 182 10.77 -14.92 19.13
CA CYS A 182 10.10 -13.64 19.29
C CYS A 182 10.47 -12.63 18.20
N GLY A 183 9.52 -11.75 17.89
CA GLY A 183 9.65 -10.69 16.90
C GLY A 183 8.33 -9.94 16.71
N THR A 184 8.39 -8.73 16.13
CA THR A 184 7.26 -7.80 16.05
C THR A 184 5.98 -8.41 15.50
N ALA A 185 6.11 -9.23 14.45
CA ALA A 185 4.97 -9.80 13.72
C ALA A 185 4.14 -10.79 14.54
N ALA A 186 4.78 -11.54 15.44
CA ALA A 186 4.16 -12.68 16.13
C ALA A 186 4.22 -12.58 17.66
N VAL A 187 4.93 -11.56 18.15
CA VAL A 187 5.25 -11.33 19.56
C VAL A 187 6.10 -12.47 20.12
N VAL A 188 5.51 -13.61 20.43
CA VAL A 188 6.20 -14.86 20.81
C VAL A 188 5.47 -16.05 20.21
N VAL A 189 6.23 -17.02 19.69
CA VAL A 189 5.72 -18.29 19.14
C VAL A 189 6.38 -19.45 19.88
N LYS A 190 5.58 -20.44 20.28
CA LYS A 190 6.05 -21.67 20.91
C LYS A 190 6.92 -22.48 19.96
N VAL A 191 8.07 -22.94 20.43
CA VAL A 191 8.90 -23.93 19.72
C VAL A 191 8.63 -25.29 20.37
N ASN A 192 7.94 -26.18 19.65
CA ASN A 192 7.61 -27.52 20.15
C ASN A 192 8.81 -28.45 20.12
N SER A 193 9.63 -28.35 19.07
CA SER A 193 10.84 -29.16 19.00
C SER A 193 11.91 -28.57 18.10
N ILE A 194 13.15 -28.94 18.38
CA ILE A 194 14.33 -28.58 17.59
C ILE A 194 15.04 -29.87 17.19
N ARG A 195 15.27 -30.07 15.91
CA ARG A 195 16.08 -31.20 15.41
C ARG A 195 17.50 -30.75 15.10
N HIS A 196 18.49 -31.52 15.56
CA HIS A 196 19.88 -31.40 15.17
C HIS A 196 20.45 -32.79 14.82
N GLY A 197 20.79 -33.00 13.54
CA GLY A 197 21.17 -34.33 13.05
C GLY A 197 20.03 -35.34 13.26
N ASP A 198 20.33 -36.43 13.95
CA ASP A 198 19.36 -37.48 14.30
C ASP A 198 18.65 -37.25 15.64
N THR A 199 19.05 -36.22 16.39
CA THR A 199 18.48 -35.92 17.70
C THR A 199 17.35 -34.90 17.58
N VAL A 200 16.25 -35.15 18.28
CA VAL A 200 15.13 -34.22 18.45
C VAL A 200 15.02 -33.85 19.93
N TYR A 201 14.91 -32.55 20.19
CA TYR A 201 14.69 -31.99 21.52
C TYR A 201 13.26 -31.44 21.55
N ASP A 202 12.41 -31.98 22.43
CA ASP A 202 11.01 -31.60 22.56
C ASP A 202 10.78 -30.69 23.78
N PHE A 203 9.85 -29.75 23.65
CA PHE A 203 9.47 -28.76 24.66
C PHE A 203 7.95 -28.68 24.76
N ASP A 204 7.41 -29.28 25.83
CA ASP A 204 5.96 -29.41 26.01
C ASP A 204 5.33 -28.17 26.68
N ASP A 205 6.09 -27.47 27.51
CA ASP A 205 5.63 -26.33 28.30
C ASP A 205 5.75 -25.00 27.51
N PHE A 206 4.88 -24.05 27.82
CA PHE A 206 4.92 -22.70 27.29
C PHE A 206 4.21 -21.67 28.20
N ASP A 207 3.94 -22.01 29.46
CA ASP A 207 3.07 -21.21 30.34
C ASP A 207 3.70 -19.85 30.68
N THR A 208 5.00 -19.84 30.99
CA THR A 208 5.72 -18.62 31.36
C THR A 208 5.82 -17.68 30.18
N MET A 209 6.21 -18.19 29.00
CA MET A 209 6.30 -17.40 27.78
C MET A 209 4.93 -16.94 27.28
N ALA A 210 3.90 -17.78 27.35
CA ALA A 210 2.53 -17.39 27.00
C ALA A 210 2.03 -16.26 27.92
N SER A 211 2.33 -16.34 29.22
CA SER A 211 1.99 -15.28 30.18
C SER A 211 2.73 -13.97 29.90
N LEU A 212 4.02 -14.01 29.56
CA LEU A 212 4.79 -12.81 29.16
C LEU A 212 4.27 -12.22 27.85
N ARG A 213 3.93 -13.07 26.87
CA ARG A 213 3.31 -12.67 25.61
C ARG A 213 1.98 -11.96 25.87
N SER A 214 1.12 -12.54 26.71
CA SER A 214 -0.19 -11.96 27.04
C SER A 214 -0.04 -10.58 27.68
N GLU A 215 0.87 -10.42 28.64
CA GLU A 215 1.12 -9.12 29.26
C GLU A 215 1.59 -8.09 28.23
N LEU A 216 2.55 -8.43 27.38
CA LEU A 216 3.05 -7.53 26.34
C LEU A 216 1.95 -7.16 25.33
N THR A 217 1.12 -8.11 24.89
CA THR A 217 0.02 -7.81 23.96
C THR A 217 -1.06 -6.95 24.61
N SER A 218 -1.37 -7.15 25.89
CA SER A 218 -2.34 -6.31 26.59
C SER A 218 -1.84 -4.88 26.79
N ILE A 219 -0.53 -4.67 26.97
CA ILE A 219 0.07 -3.32 26.92
C ILE A 219 -0.07 -2.73 25.50
N GLN A 220 0.26 -3.50 24.46
CA GLN A 220 0.15 -3.06 23.05
C GLN A 220 -1.28 -2.68 22.63
N CYS A 221 -2.28 -3.35 23.21
CA CYS A 221 -3.70 -3.09 22.99
C CYS A 221 -4.28 -2.00 23.91
N GLY A 222 -3.48 -1.43 24.83
CA GLY A 222 -3.94 -0.42 25.79
C GLY A 222 -4.85 -0.97 26.90
N GLU A 223 -4.85 -2.29 27.13
CA GLU A 223 -5.63 -2.96 28.17
C GLU A 223 -4.91 -2.95 29.53
N LEU A 224 -3.58 -2.99 29.51
CA LEU A 224 -2.72 -2.83 30.67
C LEU A 224 -1.96 -1.51 30.59
N GLU A 225 -1.68 -0.95 31.76
CA GLU A 225 -0.85 0.24 31.90
C GLU A 225 0.56 0.01 31.33
N ASP A 226 0.99 0.92 30.45
CA ASP A 226 2.36 0.98 29.97
C ASP A 226 3.26 1.72 30.98
N LYS A 227 3.83 0.98 31.93
CA LYS A 227 4.70 1.53 32.98
C LYS A 227 6.06 2.02 32.47
N HIS A 228 6.43 1.66 31.25
CA HIS A 228 7.77 1.90 30.70
C HIS A 228 7.78 2.94 29.58
N GLY A 229 6.61 3.48 29.20
CA GLY A 229 6.48 4.48 28.14
C GLY A 229 6.86 3.95 26.75
N TRP A 230 6.57 2.68 26.47
CA TRP A 230 6.74 2.06 25.16
C TRP A 230 5.70 2.49 24.13
N MET A 231 4.49 2.82 24.59
CA MET A 231 3.35 3.17 23.77
C MET A 231 3.35 4.68 23.49
N LYS A 232 3.08 5.03 22.24
CA LYS A 232 2.92 6.42 21.82
C LYS A 232 1.58 6.61 21.14
N GLU A 233 0.78 7.52 21.69
CA GLU A 233 -0.47 7.94 21.07
C GLU A 233 -0.20 8.72 19.78
N ILE A 234 -1.03 8.50 18.76
CA ILE A 234 -0.89 9.12 17.43
C ILE A 234 -1.95 10.23 17.21
N CYS A 235 -2.77 10.54 18.23
CA CYS A 235 -3.84 11.55 18.25
C CYS A 235 -3.28 12.98 18.30
N ASP A 236 -3.10 13.59 17.15
CA ASP A 236 -3.86 14.75 16.65
C ASP A 236 -3.29 15.14 15.28
N ALA A 237 -4.11 15.79 14.45
CA ALA A 237 -3.69 16.30 13.15
C ALA A 237 -2.37 17.07 13.32
N VAL A 238 -1.37 16.72 12.51
CA VAL A 238 -0.13 17.50 12.46
C VAL A 238 -0.55 18.96 12.25
N ASP A 239 -0.19 19.81 13.22
CA ASP A 239 -0.28 21.25 13.05
C ASP A 239 0.48 21.58 11.77
N THR A 240 -0.25 22.03 10.75
CA THR A 240 0.32 22.29 9.42
C THR A 240 1.24 23.51 9.43
N SER A 241 1.43 24.17 10.58
CA SER A 241 2.49 25.13 10.79
C SER A 241 3.85 24.44 10.93
N PHE A 242 4.52 24.18 9.81
CA PHE A 242 5.96 23.94 9.83
C PHE A 242 6.67 25.18 10.42
N SER A 243 7.34 25.02 11.56
CA SER A 243 8.30 26.00 12.07
C SER A 243 9.52 26.05 11.14
N GLU A 244 9.90 27.25 10.71
CA GLU A 244 10.96 27.57 9.74
C GLU A 244 12.40 27.09 10.11
N GLU A 245 12.60 26.40 11.24
CA GLU A 245 13.94 26.14 11.79
C GLU A 245 14.72 24.96 11.16
N TYR A 246 14.09 24.12 10.33
CA TYR A 246 14.81 23.04 9.63
C TYR A 246 14.35 22.92 8.17
N PRO A 247 15.04 23.58 7.21
CA PRO A 247 14.78 23.35 5.80
C PRO A 247 15.11 21.89 5.44
N PRO A 248 14.29 21.23 4.59
CA PRO A 248 14.62 19.91 4.07
C PRO A 248 15.96 19.94 3.32
N PRO A 249 16.78 18.88 3.39
CA PRO A 249 18.09 18.86 2.76
C PRO A 249 17.98 19.10 1.25
N ALA A 250 18.77 20.05 0.75
CA ALA A 250 18.77 20.45 -0.65
C ALA A 250 19.21 19.27 -1.53
N VAL A 251 18.26 18.71 -2.27
CA VAL A 251 18.54 17.81 -3.39
C VAL A 251 19.08 18.66 -4.54
N SER A 252 20.34 18.43 -4.91
CA SER A 252 20.97 19.08 -6.06
C SER A 252 20.28 18.62 -7.35
N LEU A 253 19.43 19.49 -7.90
CA LEU A 253 18.63 19.26 -9.11
C LEU A 253 19.48 19.42 -10.39
N ALA A 254 19.42 18.41 -11.26
CA ALA A 254 19.88 18.53 -12.64
C ALA A 254 18.99 19.52 -13.42
N PRO A 255 19.54 20.29 -14.38
CA PRO A 255 18.79 21.32 -15.08
C PRO A 255 17.83 20.70 -16.11
N GLY A 256 16.53 20.82 -15.84
CA GLY A 256 15.46 20.39 -16.75
C GLY A 256 14.03 20.42 -16.20
N MET A 257 13.83 20.53 -14.88
CA MET A 257 12.50 20.42 -14.24
C MET A 257 11.88 21.73 -13.73
N VAL A 258 12.64 22.83 -13.65
CA VAL A 258 12.29 23.95 -12.75
C VAL A 258 11.22 24.91 -13.30
N THR A 259 10.79 24.81 -14.56
CA THR A 259 9.76 25.73 -15.10
C THR A 259 8.31 25.28 -14.88
N ALA A 260 8.07 24.04 -14.42
CA ALA A 260 6.72 23.53 -14.15
C ALA A 260 6.32 23.67 -12.67
N GLU A 261 7.27 23.54 -11.74
CA GLU A 261 7.01 23.64 -10.29
C GLU A 261 6.57 25.05 -9.86
N ALA A 262 7.08 26.10 -10.51
CA ALA A 262 6.69 27.48 -10.24
C ALA A 262 5.23 27.83 -10.65
N LYS A 263 4.54 26.95 -11.39
CA LYS A 263 3.15 27.16 -11.87
C LYS A 263 2.11 26.30 -11.17
N GLY A 264 2.50 25.46 -10.21
CA GLY A 264 1.56 24.72 -9.35
C GLY A 264 0.85 23.52 -9.99
N THR A 265 1.46 22.84 -10.97
CA THR A 265 0.80 21.74 -11.70
C THR A 265 1.18 20.30 -11.32
N VAL A 266 2.18 20.01 -10.48
CA VAL A 266 2.46 18.61 -10.02
C VAL A 266 3.16 18.58 -8.64
N GLN A 267 2.76 17.65 -7.75
CA GLN A 267 3.47 17.23 -6.53
C GLN A 267 4.02 15.78 -6.69
N LYS A 268 5.03 15.41 -5.90
CA LYS A 268 5.95 14.27 -6.11
C LYS A 268 5.34 12.90 -5.74
N MET A 269 5.48 11.91 -6.65
CA MET A 269 4.95 10.53 -6.56
C MET A 269 5.70 9.54 -5.63
N GLY A 270 4.94 8.59 -5.05
CA GLY A 270 5.39 7.33 -4.40
C GLY A 270 4.72 6.07 -4.99
N SER A 271 5.29 4.88 -4.75
CA SER A 271 5.42 3.76 -5.72
C SER A 271 4.44 2.56 -5.66
N GLU A 272 4.01 2.15 -6.86
CA GLU A 272 3.92 0.79 -7.48
C GLU A 272 2.92 -0.29 -6.98
N ALA A 273 1.83 -0.45 -7.75
CA ALA A 273 1.26 -1.74 -8.16
C ALA A 273 0.58 -1.62 -9.54
N MET A 274 0.99 -2.44 -10.52
CA MET A 274 0.48 -2.53 -11.92
C MET A 274 0.86 -1.42 -12.91
N HIS A 275 2.15 -1.24 -13.22
CA HIS A 275 2.58 -0.18 -14.14
C HIS A 275 3.48 -0.70 -15.26
N GLY A 276 2.92 -0.74 -16.48
CA GLY A 276 3.67 -1.05 -17.69
C GLY A 276 2.95 -0.60 -18.96
N LEU A 277 1.66 -0.93 -19.11
CA LEU A 277 0.88 -0.59 -20.30
C LEU A 277 0.48 0.90 -20.33
N GLU A 278 0.13 1.48 -19.21
CA GLU A 278 -0.33 2.87 -19.07
C GLU A 278 0.85 3.84 -19.26
N ARG A 279 2.02 3.47 -18.75
CA ARG A 279 3.27 4.16 -19.04
C ARG A 279 3.66 4.01 -20.52
N SER A 280 3.53 2.81 -21.08
CA SER A 280 3.77 2.58 -22.51
C SER A 280 2.80 3.38 -23.39
N LEU A 281 1.55 3.56 -22.95
CA LEU A 281 0.58 4.43 -23.60
C LEU A 281 1.05 5.89 -23.58
N LEU A 282 1.49 6.42 -22.43
CA LEU A 282 2.01 7.77 -22.33
C LEU A 282 3.22 7.96 -23.27
N GLU A 283 4.18 7.03 -23.26
CA GLU A 283 5.34 7.06 -24.16
C GLU A 283 4.93 6.97 -25.64
N HIS A 284 3.92 6.16 -25.96
CA HIS A 284 3.36 6.08 -27.31
C HIS A 284 2.69 7.39 -27.75
N VAL A 285 1.87 8.00 -26.88
CA VAL A 285 1.21 9.28 -27.15
C VAL A 285 2.25 10.37 -27.41
N VAL A 286 3.24 10.51 -26.52
CA VAL A 286 4.28 11.55 -26.65
C VAL A 286 5.13 11.36 -27.91
N SER A 287 5.36 10.12 -28.34
CA SER A 287 6.17 9.81 -29.53
C SER A 287 5.42 9.87 -30.86
N THR A 288 4.10 9.77 -30.86
CA THR A 288 3.31 9.63 -32.11
C THR A 288 2.26 10.72 -32.33
N ALA A 289 1.81 11.40 -31.27
CA ALA A 289 0.83 12.48 -31.37
C ALA A 289 1.48 13.86 -31.50
N GLN A 290 0.72 14.81 -32.04
CA GLN A 290 1.10 16.21 -32.11
C GLN A 290 0.81 16.93 -30.79
N PRO A 291 1.80 17.61 -30.16
CA PRO A 291 1.56 18.42 -28.97
C PRO A 291 0.55 19.55 -29.24
N GLY A 292 -0.36 19.77 -28.29
CA GLY A 292 -1.41 20.80 -28.40
C GLY A 292 -2.57 20.43 -29.34
N ASN A 293 -2.62 19.19 -29.84
CA ASN A 293 -3.68 18.72 -30.73
C ASN A 293 -4.44 17.53 -30.09
N PRO A 294 -5.60 17.76 -29.47
CA PRO A 294 -6.34 16.71 -28.78
C PRO A 294 -6.82 15.59 -29.72
N ASP A 295 -7.15 15.89 -30.98
CA ASP A 295 -7.55 14.87 -31.96
C ASP A 295 -6.40 13.93 -32.31
N SER A 296 -5.18 14.47 -32.46
CA SER A 296 -3.99 13.66 -32.67
C SER A 296 -3.66 12.78 -31.46
N VAL A 297 -3.86 13.29 -30.24
CA VAL A 297 -3.64 12.52 -29.01
C VAL A 297 -4.66 11.39 -28.88
N ILE A 298 -5.94 11.67 -29.10
CA ILE A 298 -7.00 10.64 -29.07
C ILE A 298 -6.74 9.57 -30.13
N ALA A 299 -6.32 9.95 -31.34
CA ALA A 299 -5.98 8.99 -32.39
C ALA A 299 -4.79 8.08 -32.00
N ALA A 300 -3.77 8.61 -31.31
CA ALA A 300 -2.66 7.82 -30.81
C ALA A 300 -3.10 6.85 -29.69
N MET A 301 -3.96 7.30 -28.77
CA MET A 301 -4.54 6.42 -27.75
C MET A 301 -5.39 5.31 -28.37
N ASP A 302 -6.22 5.64 -29.37
CA ASP A 302 -7.03 4.67 -30.12
C ASP A 302 -6.14 3.65 -30.83
N ALA A 303 -5.05 4.08 -31.48
CA ALA A 303 -4.11 3.18 -32.13
C ALA A 303 -3.43 2.24 -31.12
N PHE A 304 -2.99 2.75 -29.97
CA PHE A 304 -2.37 1.98 -28.90
C PHE A 304 -3.31 0.91 -28.36
N TRP A 305 -4.54 1.31 -28.01
CA TRP A 305 -5.52 0.40 -27.42
C TRP A 305 -6.08 -0.58 -28.43
N ASN A 306 -6.33 -0.17 -29.67
CA ASN A 306 -6.75 -1.09 -30.73
C ASN A 306 -5.68 -2.16 -30.98
N LYS A 307 -4.39 -1.80 -31.00
CA LYS A 307 -3.31 -2.78 -31.12
C LYS A 307 -3.26 -3.72 -29.90
N THR A 308 -3.40 -3.17 -28.69
CA THR A 308 -3.33 -3.93 -27.43
C THR A 308 -4.50 -4.91 -27.31
N PHE A 309 -5.71 -4.50 -27.69
CA PHE A 309 -6.94 -5.28 -27.53
C PHE A 309 -7.35 -6.08 -28.78
N GLN A 310 -6.76 -5.84 -29.96
CA GLN A 310 -6.93 -6.72 -31.14
C GLN A 310 -6.50 -8.17 -30.85
N ALA A 311 -5.49 -8.36 -30.01
CA ALA A 311 -5.06 -9.70 -29.56
C ALA A 311 -6.12 -10.41 -28.69
N GLN A 312 -7.11 -9.67 -28.18
CA GLN A 312 -8.18 -10.16 -27.30
C GLN A 312 -9.56 -10.15 -27.97
N GLY A 313 -9.64 -9.81 -29.27
CA GLY A 313 -10.89 -9.84 -30.05
C GLY A 313 -11.85 -8.67 -29.84
N ALA A 314 -11.45 -7.60 -29.13
CA ALA A 314 -12.31 -6.46 -28.85
C ALA A 314 -12.25 -5.40 -29.97
N GLN A 315 -13.41 -5.08 -30.56
CA GLN A 315 -13.61 -4.00 -31.55
C GLN A 315 -14.26 -2.74 -30.93
N LYS A 316 -14.31 -2.64 -29.60
CA LYS A 316 -15.28 -1.78 -28.89
C LYS A 316 -14.71 -0.48 -28.30
N TRP A 317 -13.40 -0.30 -28.17
CA TRP A 317 -12.81 0.81 -27.40
C TRP A 317 -13.16 2.21 -27.96
N ASN A 318 -13.00 2.40 -29.26
CA ASN A 318 -13.31 3.66 -29.96
C ASN A 318 -14.82 3.98 -29.99
N VAL A 319 -15.67 2.96 -30.03
CA VAL A 319 -17.14 3.11 -30.02
C VAL A 319 -17.62 3.72 -28.71
N ARG A 320 -17.03 3.31 -27.57
CA ARG A 320 -17.35 3.91 -26.26
C ARG A 320 -17.01 5.40 -26.24
N GLY A 321 -15.83 5.77 -26.72
CA GLY A 321 -15.42 7.17 -26.82
C GLY A 321 -16.40 8.03 -27.64
N GLN A 322 -16.89 7.51 -28.77
CA GLN A 322 -17.87 8.22 -29.62
C GLN A 322 -19.21 8.43 -28.90
N LYS A 323 -19.70 7.42 -28.15
CA LYS A 323 -20.93 7.54 -27.36
C LYS A 323 -20.85 8.60 -26.26
N ILE A 324 -19.70 8.71 -25.58
CA ILE A 324 -19.47 9.80 -24.60
C ILE A 324 -19.67 11.14 -25.29
N GLU A 325 -19.06 11.32 -26.47
CA GLU A 325 -19.10 12.59 -27.19
C GLU A 325 -20.49 12.96 -27.68
N GLU A 326 -21.25 12.01 -28.21
CA GLU A 326 -22.66 12.22 -28.57
C GLU A 326 -23.45 12.72 -27.36
N LYS A 327 -23.27 12.11 -26.18
CA LYS A 327 -23.98 12.51 -24.96
C LYS A 327 -23.51 13.85 -24.38
N VAL A 328 -22.22 14.14 -24.45
CA VAL A 328 -21.68 15.46 -24.09
C VAL A 328 -22.25 16.50 -25.04
N GLN A 329 -22.25 16.26 -26.35
CA GLN A 329 -22.81 17.20 -27.33
C GLN A 329 -24.31 17.42 -27.10
N GLU A 330 -25.11 16.37 -26.92
CA GLU A 330 -26.54 16.50 -26.61
C GLU A 330 -26.80 17.32 -25.33
N SER A 331 -26.08 17.03 -24.24
CA SER A 331 -26.27 17.68 -22.94
C SER A 331 -25.75 19.12 -22.90
N VAL A 332 -24.66 19.40 -23.62
CA VAL A 332 -23.97 20.69 -23.61
C VAL A 332 -24.53 21.64 -24.67
N GLN A 333 -24.98 21.14 -25.82
CA GLN A 333 -25.53 21.97 -26.90
C GLN A 333 -26.88 22.60 -26.52
N LEU A 334 -27.65 21.96 -25.62
CA LEU A 334 -28.84 22.56 -24.98
C LEU A 334 -28.49 23.77 -24.09
N LYS A 335 -27.24 23.88 -23.63
CA LYS A 335 -26.78 24.86 -22.64
C LYS A 335 -25.75 25.86 -23.18
N ALA A 336 -25.31 25.70 -24.44
CA ALA A 336 -24.34 26.56 -25.12
C ALA A 336 -24.82 28.02 -25.36
N GLY A 337 -26.10 28.32 -25.10
CA GLY A 337 -26.66 29.68 -25.07
C GLY A 337 -26.90 30.25 -23.67
N SER A 338 -26.52 29.55 -22.60
CA SER A 338 -26.72 30.00 -21.23
C SER A 338 -25.61 30.94 -20.76
N ALA A 339 -25.91 31.82 -19.79
CA ALA A 339 -24.95 32.77 -19.23
C ALA A 339 -23.90 32.11 -18.30
N HIS A 340 -23.99 30.80 -18.04
CA HIS A 340 -23.14 30.09 -17.10
C HIS A 340 -22.18 29.12 -17.82
N PRO A 341 -20.91 29.01 -17.36
CA PRO A 341 -19.96 28.06 -17.93
C PRO A 341 -20.42 26.63 -17.67
N VAL A 342 -20.23 25.78 -18.67
CA VAL A 342 -20.59 24.36 -18.61
C VAL A 342 -19.68 23.65 -17.62
N ARG A 343 -20.26 22.92 -16.67
CA ARG A 343 -19.56 22.21 -15.60
C ARG A 343 -19.78 20.71 -15.75
N CYS A 344 -18.69 19.98 -15.96
CA CYS A 344 -18.70 18.53 -16.06
C CYS A 344 -17.94 17.89 -14.89
N LEU A 345 -18.41 16.73 -14.47
CA LEU A 345 -17.74 15.87 -13.49
C LEU A 345 -17.45 14.52 -14.13
N GLU A 346 -16.26 13.98 -13.88
CA GLU A 346 -15.90 12.60 -14.21
C GLU A 346 -15.44 11.89 -12.94
N MET A 347 -15.89 10.66 -12.75
CA MET A 347 -15.50 9.80 -11.63
C MET A 347 -14.74 8.60 -12.20
N GLY A 348 -13.43 8.55 -11.99
CA GLY A 348 -12.52 7.59 -12.62
C GLY A 348 -11.87 8.18 -13.87
N THR A 349 -10.66 8.74 -13.72
CA THR A 349 -9.93 9.35 -14.86
C THR A 349 -9.15 8.30 -15.65
N TYR A 350 -8.61 7.29 -14.96
CA TYR A 350 -7.64 6.34 -15.51
C TYR A 350 -6.52 7.08 -16.29
N CYS A 351 -6.31 6.77 -17.58
CA CYS A 351 -5.32 7.44 -18.43
C CYS A 351 -5.85 8.69 -19.16
N GLY A 352 -7.03 9.20 -18.81
CA GLY A 352 -7.57 10.47 -19.31
C GLY A 352 -8.24 10.40 -20.69
N TYR A 353 -8.57 9.21 -21.20
CA TYR A 353 -9.16 9.05 -22.53
C TYR A 353 -10.54 9.72 -22.65
N SER A 354 -11.46 9.39 -21.74
CA SER A 354 -12.78 10.00 -21.63
C SER A 354 -12.67 11.49 -21.31
N ALA A 355 -11.77 11.88 -20.41
CA ALA A 355 -11.50 13.27 -20.07
C ALA A 355 -11.16 14.14 -21.30
N LEU A 356 -10.27 13.65 -22.20
CA LEU A 356 -9.96 14.33 -23.46
C LEU A 356 -11.17 14.47 -24.37
N ARG A 357 -11.96 13.40 -24.50
CA ARG A 357 -13.15 13.35 -25.36
C ARG A 357 -14.26 14.28 -24.88
N ILE A 358 -14.48 14.35 -23.57
CA ILE A 358 -15.39 15.33 -22.96
C ILE A 358 -14.85 16.74 -23.22
N ALA A 359 -13.59 17.01 -22.82
CA ALA A 359 -13.03 18.35 -22.84
C ALA A 359 -12.89 18.98 -24.22
N ARG A 360 -12.60 18.18 -25.27
CA ARG A 360 -12.56 18.70 -26.65
C ARG A 360 -13.93 19.19 -27.14
N ASN A 361 -15.01 18.64 -26.58
CA ASN A 361 -16.39 18.97 -26.94
C ASN A 361 -17.01 20.05 -26.03
N LEU A 362 -16.29 20.53 -25.01
CA LEU A 362 -16.77 21.63 -24.17
C LEU A 362 -16.64 22.98 -24.88
N PRO A 363 -17.64 23.88 -24.78
CA PRO A 363 -17.54 25.24 -25.28
C PRO A 363 -16.44 26.03 -24.56
N GLU A 364 -16.16 27.23 -25.05
CA GLU A 364 -15.24 28.13 -24.38
C GLU A 364 -15.72 28.43 -22.94
N GLY A 365 -14.80 28.40 -21.98
CA GLY A 365 -15.11 28.53 -20.55
C GLY A 365 -15.68 27.28 -19.87
N GLY A 366 -16.05 26.24 -20.62
CA GLY A 366 -16.47 24.96 -20.07
C GLY A 366 -15.32 24.23 -19.37
N LYS A 367 -15.63 23.57 -18.24
CA LYS A 367 -14.66 22.87 -17.40
C LYS A 367 -15.08 21.46 -17.08
N LEU A 368 -14.11 20.56 -17.01
CA LEU A 368 -14.23 19.21 -16.48
C LEU A 368 -13.42 19.09 -15.19
N LEU A 369 -14.08 18.73 -14.10
CA LEU A 369 -13.44 18.18 -12.92
C LEU A 369 -13.46 16.66 -13.03
N SER A 370 -12.29 16.03 -13.02
CA SER A 370 -12.19 14.57 -13.02
C SER A 370 -11.59 14.09 -11.70
N VAL A 371 -12.17 13.07 -11.08
CA VAL A 371 -11.75 12.56 -9.76
C VAL A 371 -11.09 11.19 -9.94
N GLU A 372 -9.84 11.06 -9.50
CA GLU A 372 -9.05 9.84 -9.59
C GLU A 372 -8.41 9.51 -8.26
N LYS A 373 -8.55 8.27 -7.80
CA LYS A 373 -7.98 7.81 -6.53
C LYS A 373 -6.55 7.31 -6.68
N ASP A 374 -6.19 6.83 -7.87
CA ASP A 374 -4.88 6.28 -8.16
C ASP A 374 -3.91 7.38 -8.63
N GLU A 375 -2.83 7.56 -7.87
CA GLU A 375 -1.87 8.64 -8.10
C GLU A 375 -1.16 8.53 -9.44
N LEU A 376 -0.85 7.30 -9.90
CA LEU A 376 -0.20 7.15 -11.19
C LEU A 376 -1.17 7.46 -12.33
N PHE A 377 -2.39 6.94 -12.27
CA PHE A 377 -3.39 7.20 -13.31
C PHE A 377 -3.64 8.70 -13.45
N ALA A 378 -3.82 9.39 -12.33
CA ALA A 378 -3.93 10.84 -12.32
C ALA A 378 -2.70 11.55 -12.92
N ALA A 379 -1.48 11.11 -12.59
CA ALA A 379 -0.26 11.68 -13.13
C ALA A 379 -0.14 11.45 -14.66
N ILE A 380 -0.44 10.24 -15.13
CA ILE A 380 -0.43 9.88 -16.56
C ILE A 380 -1.48 10.69 -17.31
N ALA A 381 -2.72 10.70 -16.83
CA ALA A 381 -3.81 11.45 -17.42
C ALA A 381 -3.48 12.95 -17.46
N THR A 382 -2.93 13.51 -16.38
CA THR A 382 -2.48 14.91 -16.34
C THR A 382 -1.48 15.19 -17.46
N LYS A 383 -0.47 14.33 -17.64
CA LYS A 383 0.54 14.50 -18.70
C LYS A 383 -0.05 14.39 -20.10
N ILE A 384 -0.95 13.45 -20.33
CA ILE A 384 -1.64 13.28 -21.62
C ILE A 384 -2.52 14.50 -21.93
N ILE A 385 -3.23 15.03 -20.94
CA ILE A 385 -4.12 16.20 -21.06
C ILE A 385 -3.32 17.48 -21.31
N GLU A 386 -2.22 17.68 -20.58
CA GLU A 386 -1.27 18.78 -20.83
C GLU A 386 -0.69 18.69 -22.24
N PHE A 387 -0.25 17.50 -22.65
CA PHE A 387 0.28 17.27 -23.99
C PHE A 387 -0.75 17.53 -25.08
N ALA A 388 -2.04 17.25 -24.81
CA ALA A 388 -3.15 17.58 -25.70
C ALA A 388 -3.52 19.08 -25.71
N GLY A 389 -2.99 19.90 -24.80
CA GLY A 389 -3.31 21.33 -24.67
C GLY A 389 -4.67 21.62 -24.03
N LEU A 390 -5.19 20.70 -23.21
CA LEU A 390 -6.52 20.81 -22.57
C LEU A 390 -6.45 21.05 -21.04
N ASP A 391 -5.27 21.35 -20.49
CA ASP A 391 -5.03 21.58 -19.05
C ASP A 391 -5.75 22.80 -18.46
N SER A 392 -6.21 23.72 -19.33
CA SER A 392 -7.06 24.85 -18.95
C SER A 392 -8.53 24.45 -18.78
N LYS A 393 -8.98 23.38 -19.44
CA LYS A 393 -10.35 22.87 -19.39
C LYS A 393 -10.52 21.71 -18.42
N VAL A 394 -9.51 20.86 -18.24
CA VAL A 394 -9.59 19.68 -17.37
C VAL A 394 -8.74 19.89 -16.12
N LYS A 395 -9.33 19.59 -14.97
CA LYS A 395 -8.61 19.46 -13.70
C LYS A 395 -8.84 18.07 -13.13
N ILE A 396 -7.76 17.36 -12.88
CA ILE A 396 -7.77 16.09 -12.17
C ILE A 396 -7.63 16.38 -10.68
N TRP A 397 -8.48 15.76 -9.89
CA TRP A 397 -8.52 15.89 -8.45
C TRP A 397 -8.27 14.52 -7.82
N MET A 398 -7.24 14.47 -6.99
CA MET A 398 -6.82 13.24 -6.33
C MET A 398 -7.75 12.89 -5.17
N GLY A 399 -8.33 11.69 -5.20
CA GLY A 399 -9.13 11.15 -4.11
C GLY A 399 -10.36 10.39 -4.59
N THR A 400 -11.35 10.29 -3.71
CA THR A 400 -12.65 9.67 -4.02
C THR A 400 -13.76 10.70 -3.90
N VAL A 401 -14.93 10.43 -4.47
CA VAL A 401 -16.09 11.32 -4.25
C VAL A 401 -16.40 11.50 -2.76
N HIS A 402 -16.24 10.44 -1.97
CA HIS A 402 -16.47 10.50 -0.53
C HIS A 402 -15.44 11.37 0.22
N SER A 403 -14.14 11.18 -0.05
CA SER A 403 -13.08 11.95 0.63
C SER A 403 -13.05 13.41 0.18
N GLU A 404 -13.41 13.67 -1.08
CA GLU A 404 -13.24 14.97 -1.74
C GLU A 404 -14.55 15.74 -1.93
N LEU A 405 -15.65 15.31 -1.31
CA LEU A 405 -16.97 15.88 -1.54
C LEU A 405 -17.02 17.41 -1.37
N VAL A 406 -16.37 17.93 -0.32
CA VAL A 406 -16.27 19.38 -0.07
C VAL A 406 -15.49 20.09 -1.20
N ASN A 407 -14.38 19.50 -1.64
CA ASN A 407 -13.58 20.07 -2.71
C ASN A 407 -14.30 20.00 -4.06
N ILE A 408 -15.01 18.91 -4.33
CA ILE A 408 -15.85 18.72 -5.52
C ILE A 408 -16.96 19.77 -5.53
N THR A 409 -17.73 19.89 -4.44
CA THR A 409 -18.81 20.89 -4.34
C THR A 409 -18.28 22.31 -4.51
N ASP A 410 -17.16 22.67 -3.90
CA ASP A 410 -16.57 24.00 -4.01
C ASP A 410 -16.07 24.30 -5.43
N ARG A 411 -15.44 23.32 -6.10
CA ARG A 411 -14.97 23.46 -7.49
C ARG A 411 -16.10 23.48 -8.52
N MET A 412 -17.22 22.87 -8.17
CA MET A 412 -18.48 22.97 -8.91
C MET A 412 -19.25 24.25 -8.57
N GLU A 413 -18.64 25.15 -7.77
CA GLU A 413 -19.23 26.43 -7.34
C GLU A 413 -20.56 26.26 -6.60
N ARG A 414 -20.75 25.09 -5.96
CA ARG A 414 -22.01 24.66 -5.32
C ARG A 414 -23.21 24.77 -6.26
N GLN A 415 -22.99 24.45 -7.53
CA GLN A 415 -24.01 24.37 -8.56
C GLN A 415 -24.05 22.94 -9.13
N PRO A 416 -25.22 22.47 -9.59
CA PRO A 416 -25.35 21.15 -10.21
C PRO A 416 -24.48 21.03 -11.46
N ALA A 417 -23.87 19.86 -11.67
CA ALA A 417 -23.17 19.51 -12.90
C ALA A 417 -24.13 19.50 -14.08
N ASP A 418 -23.64 19.92 -15.25
CA ASP A 418 -24.38 19.78 -16.50
C ASP A 418 -24.28 18.35 -17.04
N PHE A 419 -23.13 17.72 -16.85
CA PHE A 419 -22.82 16.38 -17.31
C PHE A 419 -21.93 15.66 -16.28
N VAL A 420 -22.23 14.40 -16.00
CA VAL A 420 -21.46 13.52 -15.12
C VAL A 420 -21.15 12.23 -15.87
N LEU A 421 -19.87 11.89 -15.99
CA LEU A 421 -19.44 10.54 -16.38
C LEU A 421 -19.06 9.75 -15.13
N VAL A 422 -19.63 8.55 -14.99
CA VAL A 422 -19.27 7.59 -13.95
C VAL A 422 -18.55 6.42 -14.62
N ASP A 423 -17.25 6.30 -14.38
CA ASP A 423 -16.40 5.25 -14.92
C ASP A 423 -15.34 4.79 -13.91
N HIS A 424 -15.80 4.47 -12.70
CA HIS A 424 -14.96 3.94 -11.62
C HIS A 424 -15.50 2.61 -11.08
N SER A 425 -15.18 2.27 -9.83
CA SER A 425 -15.73 1.12 -9.09
C SER A 425 -17.25 1.02 -9.20
N LYS A 426 -17.77 -0.02 -9.86
CA LYS A 426 -19.20 -0.18 -10.17
C LYS A 426 -20.07 -0.27 -8.91
N GLU A 427 -19.53 -0.90 -7.86
CA GLU A 427 -20.11 -0.98 -6.51
C GLU A 427 -20.24 0.38 -5.80
N ARG A 428 -19.59 1.43 -6.34
CA ARG A 428 -19.64 2.80 -5.81
C ARG A 428 -20.53 3.74 -6.61
N TYR A 429 -21.11 3.30 -7.73
CA TYR A 429 -21.93 4.17 -8.60
C TYR A 429 -23.07 4.80 -7.84
N VAL A 430 -23.97 3.98 -7.30
CA VAL A 430 -25.16 4.46 -6.60
C VAL A 430 -24.82 5.18 -5.29
N PRO A 431 -23.93 4.66 -4.42
CA PRO A 431 -23.52 5.38 -3.20
C PRO A 431 -22.97 6.78 -3.48
N ASP A 432 -22.08 6.92 -4.46
CA ASP A 432 -21.44 8.20 -4.76
C ASP A 432 -22.40 9.15 -5.48
N LEU A 433 -23.27 8.66 -6.36
CA LEU A 433 -24.31 9.47 -6.99
C LEU A 433 -25.32 10.01 -5.95
N LYS A 434 -25.75 9.19 -4.98
CA LYS A 434 -26.59 9.66 -3.86
C LYS A 434 -25.90 10.77 -3.07
N LEU A 435 -24.62 10.60 -2.77
CA LEU A 435 -23.84 11.58 -2.02
C LEU A 435 -23.73 12.92 -2.77
N LEU A 436 -23.54 12.87 -4.09
CA LEU A 436 -23.52 14.05 -4.94
C LEU A 436 -24.91 14.73 -5.04
N GLU A 437 -26.00 13.96 -5.03
CA GLU A 437 -27.37 14.48 -5.03
C GLU A 437 -27.69 15.17 -3.71
N ASP A 438 -27.36 14.54 -2.58
CA ASP A 438 -27.54 15.09 -1.23
C ASP A 438 -26.80 16.43 -1.05
N CYS A 439 -25.70 16.62 -1.76
CA CYS A 439 -24.90 17.85 -1.74
C CYS A 439 -25.21 18.83 -2.88
N GLY A 440 -26.22 18.55 -3.72
CA GLY A 440 -26.64 19.41 -4.82
C GLY A 440 -25.64 19.51 -5.98
N VAL A 441 -24.67 18.59 -6.07
CA VAL A 441 -23.74 18.50 -7.21
C VAL A 441 -24.42 17.84 -8.41
N ILE A 442 -25.41 16.98 -8.19
CA ILE A 442 -26.28 16.47 -9.25
C ILE A 442 -27.74 16.74 -8.90
N ASP A 443 -28.54 17.05 -9.91
CA ASP A 443 -29.99 17.18 -9.77
C ASP A 443 -30.69 16.69 -11.05
N LYS A 444 -31.99 16.98 -11.17
CA LYS A 444 -32.80 16.58 -12.33
C LYS A 444 -32.36 17.24 -13.66
N SER A 445 -31.53 18.28 -13.61
CA SER A 445 -30.99 18.98 -14.77
C SER A 445 -29.62 18.46 -15.21
N THR A 446 -29.01 17.58 -14.42
CA THR A 446 -27.74 16.92 -14.73
C THR A 446 -27.95 15.77 -15.71
N THR A 447 -27.08 15.65 -16.72
CA THR A 447 -27.01 14.42 -17.53
C THR A 447 -26.00 13.47 -16.90
N VAL A 448 -26.40 12.26 -16.50
CA VAL A 448 -25.50 11.24 -15.93
C VAL A 448 -25.33 10.10 -16.92
N VAL A 449 -24.07 9.78 -17.24
CA VAL A 449 -23.68 8.64 -18.08
C VAL A 449 -22.79 7.73 -17.25
N GLY A 450 -23.06 6.42 -17.26
CA GLY A 450 -22.25 5.44 -16.53
C GLY A 450 -21.76 4.32 -17.44
N ASP A 451 -20.50 3.92 -17.32
CA ASP A 451 -20.03 2.67 -17.94
C ASP A 451 -20.52 1.46 -17.12
N VAL A 452 -21.25 0.55 -17.75
CA VAL A 452 -21.81 -0.65 -17.12
C VAL A 452 -21.08 -1.94 -17.53
N GLU A 453 -20.05 -1.88 -18.38
CA GLU A 453 -19.18 -3.04 -18.66
C GLU A 453 -18.04 -3.13 -17.61
N VAL A 454 -17.69 -4.36 -17.19
CA VAL A 454 -16.60 -4.63 -16.23
C VAL A 454 -15.24 -4.77 -16.94
N TYR A 455 -15.25 -5.36 -18.14
CA TYR A 455 -14.12 -5.44 -19.07
C TYR A 455 -14.65 -5.33 -20.51
N PRO A 456 -13.82 -4.90 -21.50
CA PRO A 456 -14.22 -4.95 -22.91
C PRO A 456 -14.63 -6.38 -23.32
N GLY A 457 -15.93 -6.61 -23.49
CA GLY A 457 -16.49 -7.92 -23.85
C GLY A 457 -16.98 -8.79 -22.68
N ASP A 458 -17.07 -8.27 -21.45
CA ASP A 458 -17.68 -8.97 -20.32
C ASP A 458 -19.12 -8.49 -20.06
N GLU A 459 -20.09 -9.41 -20.14
CA GLU A 459 -21.52 -9.12 -20.00
C GLU A 459 -22.06 -9.21 -18.56
N ARG A 460 -21.22 -9.45 -17.53
CA ARG A 460 -21.74 -9.80 -16.19
C ARG A 460 -21.24 -8.94 -15.03
N LEU A 461 -21.83 -7.75 -14.90
CA LEU A 461 -22.01 -7.12 -13.59
C LEU A 461 -22.80 -8.08 -12.65
N PRO A 462 -22.47 -8.15 -11.35
CA PRO A 462 -23.30 -8.85 -10.37
C PRO A 462 -24.75 -8.36 -10.43
N LYS A 463 -25.73 -9.28 -10.45
CA LYS A 463 -27.17 -8.95 -10.55
C LYS A 463 -27.65 -7.93 -9.52
N ALA A 464 -27.09 -7.97 -8.31
CA ALA A 464 -27.41 -7.02 -7.25
C ALA A 464 -27.01 -5.58 -7.62
N ILE A 465 -25.83 -5.39 -8.21
CA ILE A 465 -25.35 -4.08 -8.67
C ILE A 465 -26.17 -3.62 -9.88
N GLN A 466 -26.50 -4.52 -10.81
CA GLN A 466 -27.38 -4.19 -11.94
C GLN A 466 -28.76 -3.73 -11.47
N GLN A 467 -29.34 -4.43 -10.49
CA GLN A 467 -30.63 -4.07 -9.91
C GLN A 467 -30.55 -2.72 -9.18
N GLU A 468 -29.51 -2.49 -8.37
CA GLU A 468 -29.33 -1.22 -7.65
C GLU A 468 -29.17 -0.04 -8.60
N ILE A 469 -28.37 -0.18 -9.67
CA ILE A 469 -28.23 0.84 -10.72
C ILE A 469 -29.58 1.06 -11.43
N SER A 470 -30.28 -0.01 -11.80
CA SER A 470 -31.58 0.08 -12.48
C SER A 470 -32.64 0.77 -11.62
N GLU A 471 -32.71 0.47 -10.33
CA GLU A 471 -33.63 1.09 -9.37
C GLU A 471 -33.26 2.56 -9.13
N TYR A 472 -31.97 2.88 -9.05
CA TYR A 472 -31.53 4.27 -8.90
C TYR A 472 -31.92 5.13 -10.11
N PHE A 473 -31.90 4.56 -11.33
CA PHE A 473 -32.23 5.30 -12.56
C PHE A 473 -33.70 5.19 -12.99
N SER A 474 -34.50 4.25 -12.47
CA SER A 474 -35.91 4.06 -12.88
C SER A 474 -36.80 5.27 -12.62
N ASP A 475 -36.45 6.05 -11.60
CA ASP A 475 -37.28 7.13 -11.07
C ASP A 475 -36.77 8.53 -11.46
N ARG A 476 -35.78 8.61 -12.36
CA ARG A 476 -35.13 9.86 -12.79
C ARG A 476 -35.05 9.95 -14.31
N GLU A 477 -35.21 11.16 -14.85
CA GLU A 477 -34.97 11.48 -16.27
C GLU A 477 -33.46 11.50 -16.63
N PHE A 478 -32.67 10.56 -16.10
CA PHE A 478 -31.29 10.39 -16.54
C PHE A 478 -31.27 9.45 -17.74
N ALA A 479 -30.74 9.91 -18.86
CA ALA A 479 -30.47 9.04 -20.01
C ALA A 479 -29.23 8.19 -19.70
N LEU A 480 -29.41 7.02 -19.08
CA LEU A 480 -28.36 6.00 -19.06
C LEU A 480 -28.14 5.52 -20.50
N ALA A 481 -27.20 6.13 -21.20
CA ALA A 481 -26.58 5.46 -22.32
C ALA A 481 -25.79 4.29 -21.74
N SER A 482 -26.27 3.07 -21.96
CA SER A 482 -25.36 1.91 -21.98
C SER A 482 -24.25 2.27 -22.98
N MET A 483 -23.08 2.60 -22.44
CA MET A 483 -21.84 2.51 -23.17
C MET A 483 -21.61 1.02 -23.38
N VAL A 484 -21.40 0.62 -24.65
CA VAL A 484 -21.45 -0.79 -25.05
C VAL A 484 -20.58 -1.62 -24.16
#